data_AF-A0A7Z0K7I1-F1
#
_entry.id   AF-A0A7Z0K7I1-F1
#
_cell.length_a   1.000
_cell.length_b   1.000
_cell.length_c   1.000
_cell.angle_alpha   90.00
_cell.angle_beta   90.00
_cell.angle_gamma   90.00
#
_symmetry.space_group_name_H-M   'P 1'
#
loop_
_entity.id
_entity.type
_entity.pdbx_description
1 polymer ?
#
loop_
_entity_poly.entity_id
_entity_poly.type
_entity_poly.pdbx_seq_one_letter_code
_entity_poly.pdbx_strand_id
1 'polypeptide(L)'
;MVEEPTAEQPTRGESEERLVSALRGTFDVSVMNFGSYNILYAANLHARDARASGQEHHISSVHDGVSLAEHLLVGYRRQPMELVLCPVDLDDVLSRVARAAPDPAADAVPAVPLPVNLTNLAGMAAEGRQLEIAMSTGHRVVLEVHPQVSFEALPDVTLGQRHDVEDFYDFVDFFMDRLEEMNPV
;
A
#
# COMPACT_ATOMS: atom_id res chain seq x y z
N MET A 1 10.79 15.52 -40.48
CA MET A 1 11.27 14.14 -40.30
C MET A 1 12.23 14.13 -39.13
N VAL A 2 11.67 13.97 -37.93
CA VAL A 2 12.30 13.37 -36.74
C VAL A 2 11.11 13.08 -35.82
N GLU A 3 10.60 11.85 -35.90
CA GLU A 3 9.71 11.31 -34.87
C GLU A 3 10.62 10.85 -33.74
N GLU A 4 10.47 11.48 -32.57
CA GLU A 4 11.10 11.04 -31.33
C GLU A 4 10.45 9.70 -30.92
N PRO A 5 11.23 8.70 -30.47
CA PRO A 5 10.65 7.45 -29.99
C PRO A 5 9.97 7.73 -28.65
N THR A 6 8.64 7.75 -28.66
CA THR A 6 7.82 7.65 -27.45
C THR A 6 8.23 6.37 -26.74
N ALA A 7 8.83 6.51 -25.55
CA ALA A 7 9.20 5.37 -24.73
C ALA A 7 7.91 4.58 -24.38
N GLU A 8 7.66 3.51 -25.12
CA GLU A 8 6.67 2.50 -24.76
C GLU A 8 7.07 1.94 -23.40
N GLN A 9 6.29 2.30 -22.38
CA GLN A 9 6.35 1.64 -21.08
C GLN A 9 6.16 0.14 -21.32
N PRO A 10 6.90 -0.76 -20.64
CA PRO A 10 6.71 -2.19 -20.81
C PRO A 10 5.24 -2.51 -20.53
N THR A 11 4.54 -3.00 -21.55
CA THR A 11 3.12 -3.33 -21.47
C THR A 11 2.93 -4.32 -20.33
N ARG A 12 2.19 -3.91 -19.30
CA ARG A 12 1.82 -4.76 -18.18
C ARG A 12 1.24 -6.06 -18.72
N GLY A 13 1.75 -7.21 -18.28
CA GLY A 13 1.23 -8.50 -18.74
C GLY A 13 -0.19 -8.72 -18.21
N GLU A 14 -1.04 -9.46 -18.93
CA GLU A 14 -2.44 -9.70 -18.52
C GLU A 14 -2.53 -10.25 -17.07
N SER A 15 -1.61 -11.11 -16.67
CA SER A 15 -1.55 -11.65 -15.30
C SER A 15 -1.21 -10.60 -14.24
N GLU A 16 -0.35 -9.64 -14.56
CA GLU A 16 -0.03 -8.51 -13.68
C GLU A 16 -1.21 -7.54 -13.59
N GLU A 17 -1.88 -7.26 -14.71
CA GLU A 17 -3.11 -6.44 -14.72
C GLU A 17 -4.22 -7.06 -13.87
N ARG A 18 -4.39 -8.38 -13.95
CA ARG A 18 -5.34 -9.11 -13.09
C ARG A 18 -4.98 -9.01 -11.62
N LEU A 19 -3.70 -9.15 -11.27
CA LEU A 19 -3.24 -9.00 -9.88
C LEU A 19 -3.49 -7.58 -9.37
N VAL A 20 -3.17 -6.57 -10.17
CA VAL A 20 -3.42 -5.17 -9.83
C VAL A 20 -4.91 -4.92 -9.67
N SER A 21 -5.75 -5.45 -10.56
CA SER A 21 -7.20 -5.33 -10.46
C SER A 21 -7.75 -6.03 -9.21
N ALA A 22 -7.20 -7.18 -8.82
CA ALA A 22 -7.61 -7.90 -7.62
C ALA A 22 -7.26 -7.13 -6.34
N LEU A 23 -6.03 -6.60 -6.28
CA LEU A 23 -5.54 -5.76 -5.18
C LEU A 23 -6.36 -4.46 -5.07
N ARG A 24 -6.54 -3.76 -6.20
CA ARG A 24 -7.38 -2.56 -6.27
C ARG A 24 -8.80 -2.86 -5.80
N GLY A 25 -9.39 -3.95 -6.27
CA GLY A 25 -10.72 -4.38 -5.83
C GLY A 25 -10.87 -4.45 -4.31
N THR A 26 -9.87 -5.00 -3.59
CA THR A 26 -9.87 -5.02 -2.11
C THR A 26 -9.89 -3.60 -1.53
N PHE A 27 -9.08 -2.70 -2.08
CA PHE A 27 -9.05 -1.31 -1.60
C PHE A 27 -10.36 -0.57 -1.94
N ASP A 28 -10.93 -0.77 -3.13
CA ASP A 28 -12.18 -0.16 -3.60
C ASP A 28 -13.36 -0.49 -2.68
N VAL A 29 -13.50 -1.77 -2.29
CA VAL A 29 -14.58 -2.19 -1.39
C VAL A 29 -14.35 -1.75 0.06
N SER A 30 -13.09 -1.46 0.43
CA SER A 30 -12.69 -1.08 1.79
C SER A 30 -12.77 0.44 2.03
N VAL A 31 -12.53 1.25 0.99
CA VAL A 31 -12.43 2.72 1.08
C VAL A 31 -13.50 3.39 0.21
N MET A 32 -14.53 3.95 0.86
CA MET A 32 -15.52 4.78 0.15
C MET A 32 -14.84 6.02 -0.47
N ASN A 33 -15.07 6.24 -1.77
CA ASN A 33 -14.48 7.34 -2.59
C ASN A 33 -13.06 7.10 -3.11
N PHE A 34 -12.79 5.86 -3.50
CA PHE A 34 -11.55 5.39 -4.14
C PHE A 34 -10.92 6.30 -5.21
N GLY A 35 -11.73 6.86 -6.13
CA GLY A 35 -11.23 7.47 -7.38
C GLY A 35 -10.33 8.71 -7.21
N SER A 36 -9.96 9.05 -5.99
CA SER A 36 -9.07 10.16 -5.64
C SER A 36 -7.71 9.73 -5.06
N TYR A 37 -7.43 8.43 -4.91
CA TYR A 37 -6.18 7.94 -4.32
C TYR A 37 -5.28 7.29 -5.38
N ASN A 38 -3.98 7.61 -5.29
CA ASN A 38 -2.92 6.79 -5.87
C ASN A 38 -2.64 5.62 -4.92
N ILE A 39 -2.29 4.45 -5.46
CA ILE A 39 -2.17 3.23 -4.66
C ILE A 39 -0.92 2.47 -5.04
N LEU A 40 -0.21 2.03 -4.03
CA LEU A 40 0.91 1.11 -4.14
C LEU A 40 0.78 -0.01 -3.13
N TYR A 41 1.51 -1.09 -3.35
CA TYR A 41 1.66 -2.16 -2.40
C TYR A 41 2.92 -1.93 -1.54
N ALA A 42 2.81 -2.21 -0.24
CA ALA A 42 3.91 -2.18 0.70
C ALA A 42 3.89 -3.44 1.58
N ALA A 43 5.07 -3.93 1.94
CA ALA A 43 5.21 -4.94 2.97
C ALA A 43 5.32 -4.26 4.35
N ASN A 44 4.74 -4.85 5.39
CA ASN A 44 4.89 -4.35 6.75
C ASN A 44 5.98 -5.16 7.48
N LEU A 45 7.11 -4.50 7.78
CA LEU A 45 8.25 -5.16 8.41
C LEU A 45 7.94 -5.62 9.84
N HIS A 46 7.19 -4.82 10.60
CA HIS A 46 6.81 -5.18 11.97
C HIS A 46 5.98 -6.47 12.03
N ALA A 47 5.05 -6.63 11.08
CA ALA A 47 4.23 -7.84 10.98
C ALA A 47 5.07 -9.08 10.64
N ARG A 48 6.02 -8.93 9.69
CA ARG A 48 6.93 -10.03 9.30
C ARG A 48 7.81 -10.47 10.47
N ASP A 49 8.35 -9.51 11.22
CA ASP A 49 9.16 -9.79 12.41
C ASP A 49 8.33 -10.46 13.52
N ALA A 50 7.11 -9.99 13.76
CA ALA A 50 6.20 -10.59 14.74
C ALA A 50 5.79 -12.02 14.37
N ARG A 51 5.56 -12.30 13.08
CA ARG A 51 5.32 -13.66 12.58
C ARG A 51 6.55 -14.55 12.80
N ALA A 52 7.75 -14.04 12.52
CA ALA A 52 8.99 -14.77 12.72
C ALA A 52 9.28 -15.07 14.21
N SER A 53 8.86 -14.19 15.12
CA SER A 53 9.00 -14.40 16.57
C SER A 53 7.96 -15.35 17.16
N GLY A 54 6.89 -15.69 16.41
CA GLY A 54 5.85 -16.63 16.84
C GLY A 54 4.97 -16.11 17.97
N GLN A 55 4.90 -14.79 18.18
CA GLN A 55 3.99 -14.21 19.16
C GLN A 55 2.54 -14.29 18.68
N GLU A 56 1.65 -14.81 19.53
CA GLU A 56 0.21 -14.73 19.32
C GLU A 56 -0.27 -13.31 19.63
N HIS A 57 -0.67 -12.57 18.60
CA HIS A 57 -1.23 -11.24 18.76
C HIS A 57 -2.76 -11.29 18.63
N HIS A 58 -3.46 -10.77 19.64
CA HIS A 58 -4.91 -10.64 19.59
C HIS A 58 -5.29 -9.32 18.92
N ILE A 59 -6.02 -9.38 17.81
CA ILE A 59 -6.53 -8.19 17.14
C ILE A 59 -7.66 -7.62 18.00
N SER A 60 -7.40 -6.50 18.67
CA SER A 60 -8.38 -5.82 19.52
C SER A 60 -8.85 -4.49 18.94
N SER A 61 -8.09 -3.94 17.99
CA SER A 61 -8.35 -2.65 17.35
C SER A 61 -7.98 -2.67 15.86
N VAL A 62 -8.45 -1.65 15.13
CA VAL A 62 -8.06 -1.43 13.72
C VAL A 62 -6.55 -1.22 13.58
N HIS A 63 -5.93 -0.52 14.53
CA HIS A 63 -4.48 -0.30 14.54
C HIS A 63 -3.72 -1.62 14.66
N ASP A 64 -4.22 -2.57 15.48
CA ASP A 64 -3.61 -3.91 15.60
C ASP A 64 -3.73 -4.66 14.27
N GLY A 65 -4.90 -4.61 13.64
CA GLY A 65 -5.13 -5.26 12.33
C GLY A 65 -4.16 -4.79 11.25
N VAL A 66 -3.91 -3.48 11.16
CA VAL A 66 -2.93 -2.92 10.20
C VAL A 66 -1.49 -3.23 10.61
N SER A 67 -1.17 -3.10 11.91
CA SER A 67 0.20 -3.32 12.40
C SER A 67 0.66 -4.78 12.26
N LEU A 68 -0.28 -5.73 12.25
CA LEU A 68 -0.03 -7.17 12.14
C LEU A 68 -0.21 -7.72 10.73
N ALA A 69 -0.76 -6.93 9.79
CA ALA A 69 -0.88 -7.36 8.40
C ALA A 69 0.46 -7.22 7.70
N GLU A 70 0.97 -8.33 7.12
CA GLU A 70 2.24 -8.36 6.38
C GLU A 70 2.15 -7.61 5.04
N HIS A 71 0.96 -7.57 4.47
CA HIS A 71 0.67 -7.00 3.17
C HIS A 71 -0.30 -5.84 3.33
N LEU A 72 0.14 -4.65 2.91
CA LEU A 72 -0.65 -3.42 2.98
C LEU A 72 -0.75 -2.78 1.61
N LEU A 73 -1.93 -2.31 1.26
CA LEU A 73 -2.11 -1.32 0.21
C LEU A 73 -2.08 0.06 0.83
N VAL A 74 -1.22 0.91 0.27
CA VAL A 74 -1.07 2.29 0.70
C VAL A 74 -1.77 3.16 -0.33
N GLY A 75 -2.92 3.69 0.05
CA GLY A 75 -3.60 4.73 -0.71
C GLY A 75 -3.12 6.10 -0.26
N TYR A 76 -2.82 7.02 -1.17
CA TYR A 76 -2.38 8.35 -0.82
C TYR A 76 -2.94 9.40 -1.78
N ARG A 77 -3.14 10.61 -1.26
CA ARG A 77 -3.61 11.76 -2.06
C ARG A 77 -3.12 13.07 -1.47
N ARG A 78 -2.90 14.06 -2.34
CA ARG A 78 -2.38 15.38 -1.95
C ARG A 78 -3.47 16.35 -1.47
N GLN A 79 -4.73 16.15 -1.86
CA GLN A 79 -5.84 17.05 -1.52
C GLN A 79 -7.18 16.29 -1.30
N PRO A 80 -7.74 16.28 -0.08
CA PRO A 80 -7.07 16.64 1.18
C PRO A 80 -5.87 15.72 1.43
N MET A 81 -4.80 16.23 2.04
CA MET A 81 -3.59 15.45 2.32
C MET A 81 -3.90 14.29 3.26
N GLU A 82 -3.79 13.07 2.75
CA GLU A 82 -4.16 11.87 3.48
C GLU A 82 -3.45 10.64 2.90
N LEU A 83 -3.06 9.74 3.79
CA LEU A 83 -2.57 8.41 3.50
C LEU A 83 -3.52 7.39 4.14
N VAL A 84 -3.74 6.24 3.53
CA VAL A 84 -4.65 5.20 3.99
C VAL A 84 -3.92 3.87 3.90
N LEU A 85 -3.79 3.20 5.04
CA LEU A 85 -3.22 1.86 5.13
C LEU A 85 -4.34 0.85 5.12
N CYS A 86 -4.48 0.11 4.03
CA CYS A 86 -5.48 -0.93 3.90
C CYS A 86 -4.79 -2.30 4.01
N PRO A 87 -5.12 -3.13 5.02
CA PRO A 87 -4.60 -4.48 5.09
C PRO A 87 -5.16 -5.33 3.96
N VAL A 88 -4.34 -6.23 3.44
CA VAL A 88 -4.71 -7.14 2.36
C VAL A 88 -4.37 -8.56 2.73
N ASP A 89 -5.35 -9.45 2.55
CA ASP A 89 -5.12 -10.89 2.58
C ASP A 89 -4.63 -11.34 1.20
N LEU A 90 -3.34 -11.63 1.10
CA LEU A 90 -2.72 -12.04 -0.15
C LEU A 90 -3.28 -13.40 -0.61
N ASP A 91 -3.57 -14.35 0.28
CA ASP A 91 -4.13 -15.65 -0.09
C ASP A 91 -5.51 -15.50 -0.76
N ASP A 92 -6.34 -14.57 -0.28
CA ASP A 92 -7.62 -14.23 -0.92
C ASP A 92 -7.42 -13.62 -2.32
N VAL A 93 -6.56 -12.60 -2.43
CA VAL A 93 -6.25 -11.94 -3.69
C VAL A 93 -5.75 -12.93 -4.74
N LEU A 94 -4.79 -13.78 -4.33
CA LEU A 94 -4.20 -14.79 -5.19
C LEU A 94 -5.23 -15.85 -5.62
N SER A 95 -6.11 -16.26 -4.71
CA SER A 95 -7.21 -17.17 -5.01
C SER A 95 -8.15 -16.59 -6.08
N ARG A 96 -8.42 -15.28 -6.06
CA ARG A 96 -9.24 -14.60 -7.07
C ARG A 96 -8.54 -14.51 -8.42
N VAL A 97 -7.25 -14.20 -8.44
CA VAL A 97 -6.45 -14.20 -9.68
C VAL A 97 -6.40 -15.60 -10.31
N ALA A 98 -6.18 -16.64 -9.52
CA ALA A 98 -6.09 -18.02 -9.98
C ALA A 98 -7.39 -18.58 -10.56
N ARG A 99 -8.56 -18.13 -10.05
CA ARG A 99 -9.88 -18.56 -10.55
C ARG A 99 -10.20 -18.00 -11.95
N ALA A 100 -9.37 -17.11 -12.50
CA ALA A 100 -9.56 -16.47 -13.80
C ALA A 100 -10.97 -15.87 -13.97
N ALA A 101 -11.56 -15.36 -12.88
CA ALA A 101 -12.86 -14.71 -12.91
C ALA A 101 -12.82 -13.52 -13.91
N PRO A 102 -13.93 -13.23 -14.60
CA PRO A 102 -14.00 -12.13 -15.57
C PRO A 102 -13.73 -10.76 -14.94
N ASP A 103 -14.01 -10.61 -13.64
CA ASP A 103 -13.64 -9.45 -12.84
C ASP A 103 -13.08 -9.91 -11.48
N PRO A 104 -11.74 -9.84 -11.26
CA PRO A 104 -11.14 -10.26 -10.00
C PRO A 104 -11.42 -9.28 -8.84
N ALA A 105 -12.00 -8.10 -9.11
CA ALA A 105 -12.43 -7.15 -8.09
C ALA A 105 -13.84 -7.43 -7.55
N ALA A 106 -14.69 -8.13 -8.31
CA ALA A 106 -16.11 -8.31 -7.98
C ALA A 106 -16.36 -9.06 -6.65
N ASP A 107 -15.50 -10.04 -6.33
CA ASP A 107 -15.61 -10.87 -5.11
C ASP A 107 -14.65 -10.40 -4.00
N ALA A 108 -14.18 -9.15 -4.05
CA ALA A 108 -13.24 -8.65 -3.04
C ALA A 108 -13.87 -8.60 -1.65
N VAL A 109 -13.11 -9.07 -0.65
CA VAL A 109 -13.50 -8.98 0.76
C VAL A 109 -13.03 -7.63 1.32
N PRO A 110 -13.92 -6.84 1.94
CA PRO A 110 -13.53 -5.57 2.55
C PRO A 110 -12.66 -5.80 3.78
N ALA A 111 -11.57 -5.06 3.84
CA ALA A 111 -10.73 -4.90 5.00
C ALA A 111 -11.06 -3.60 5.72
N VAL A 112 -10.58 -3.44 6.96
CA VAL A 112 -10.76 -2.19 7.71
C VAL A 112 -9.53 -1.30 7.49
N PRO A 113 -9.64 -0.22 6.69
CA PRO A 113 -8.51 0.66 6.44
C PRO A 113 -8.23 1.57 7.63
N LEU A 114 -6.96 1.96 7.78
CA LEU A 114 -6.50 2.96 8.74
C LEU A 114 -6.13 4.25 8.00
N PRO A 115 -6.94 5.32 8.10
CA PRO A 115 -6.56 6.62 7.58
C PRO A 115 -5.49 7.28 8.47
N VAL A 116 -4.51 7.89 7.82
CA VAL A 116 -3.38 8.62 8.38
C VAL A 116 -3.40 10.02 7.79
N ASN A 117 -3.47 11.03 8.65
CA ASN A 117 -3.52 12.43 8.27
C ASN A 117 -2.81 13.30 9.32
N LEU A 118 -2.70 14.60 9.06
CA LEU A 118 -1.98 15.54 9.91
C LEU A 118 -2.57 15.68 11.34
N THR A 119 -3.75 15.15 11.62
CA THR A 119 -4.39 15.22 12.95
C THR A 119 -4.11 14.00 13.82
N ASN A 120 -3.81 12.85 13.22
CA ASN A 120 -3.56 11.60 13.93
C ASN A 120 -2.12 11.08 13.78
N LEU A 121 -1.30 11.74 12.96
CA LEU A 121 0.12 11.47 12.83
C LEU A 121 0.91 12.15 13.96
N ALA A 122 1.82 11.40 14.60
CA ALA A 122 2.79 11.94 15.55
C ALA A 122 4.17 12.16 14.92
N GLY A 123 4.54 11.34 13.94
CA GLY A 123 5.80 11.46 13.23
C GLY A 123 5.87 10.53 12.03
N MET A 124 6.71 10.88 11.07
CA MET A 124 6.98 10.07 9.90
C MET A 124 8.47 10.17 9.57
N ALA A 125 9.08 9.07 9.13
CA ALA A 125 10.47 9.07 8.69
C ALA A 125 10.64 8.13 7.49
N ALA A 126 11.38 8.57 6.47
CA ALA A 126 11.67 7.77 5.30
C ALA A 126 13.18 7.52 5.21
N GLU A 127 13.58 6.26 5.02
CA GLU A 127 14.98 5.87 4.80
C GLU A 127 15.06 4.81 3.71
N GLY A 128 15.62 5.19 2.56
CA GLY A 128 15.76 4.29 1.42
C GLY A 128 14.40 3.79 0.90
N ARG A 129 14.06 2.54 1.23
CA ARG A 129 12.78 1.90 0.86
C ARG A 129 11.81 1.76 2.02
N GLN A 130 12.20 2.22 3.19
CA GLN A 130 11.42 2.09 4.40
C GLN A 130 10.72 3.41 4.70
N LEU A 131 9.45 3.32 5.06
CA LEU A 131 8.66 4.43 5.58
C LEU A 131 8.12 4.04 6.94
N GLU A 132 8.57 4.76 7.96
CA GLU A 132 8.05 4.68 9.30
C GLU A 132 6.94 5.70 9.50
N ILE A 133 5.82 5.23 10.05
CA ILE A 133 4.66 6.05 10.39
C ILE A 133 4.36 5.82 11.87
N ALA A 134 4.47 6.86 12.67
CA ALA A 134 4.11 6.87 14.08
C ALA A 134 2.81 7.66 14.29
N MET A 135 1.80 6.99 14.82
CA MET A 135 0.50 7.57 15.11
C MET A 135 0.48 8.20 16.51
N SER A 136 -0.35 9.23 16.73
CA SER A 136 -0.54 9.88 18.03
C SER A 136 -1.15 8.96 19.09
N THR A 137 -1.76 7.86 18.66
CA THR A 137 -2.25 6.77 19.50
C THR A 137 -1.14 5.85 20.04
N GLY A 138 0.13 6.08 19.65
CA GLY A 138 1.29 5.29 20.06
C GLY A 138 1.58 4.07 19.18
N HIS A 139 0.77 3.83 18.15
CA HIS A 139 1.00 2.76 17.19
C HIS A 139 2.03 3.17 16.13
N ARG A 140 2.87 2.23 15.71
CA ARG A 140 3.91 2.44 14.69
C ARG A 140 3.85 1.35 13.63
N VAL A 141 3.89 1.77 12.38
CA VAL A 141 3.95 0.89 11.21
C VAL A 141 5.23 1.22 10.45
N VAL A 142 5.97 0.18 10.05
CA VAL A 142 7.16 0.33 9.19
C VAL A 142 6.88 -0.39 7.89
N LEU A 143 6.71 0.40 6.84
CA LEU A 143 6.43 -0.05 5.49
C LEU A 143 7.73 -0.22 4.72
N GLU A 144 7.83 -1.28 3.95
CA GLU A 144 8.88 -1.48 2.96
C GLU A 144 8.24 -1.45 1.57
N VAL A 145 8.67 -0.47 0.77
CA VAL A 145 8.12 -0.16 -0.55
C VAL A 145 9.15 -0.49 -1.62
N HIS A 146 8.80 -1.41 -2.52
CA HIS A 146 9.68 -1.82 -3.62
C HIS A 146 9.12 -1.40 -4.97
N PRO A 147 9.96 -0.98 -5.93
CA PRO A 147 9.51 -0.65 -7.29
C PRO A 147 9.04 -1.87 -8.08
N GLN A 148 9.41 -3.07 -7.64
CA GLN A 148 8.99 -4.34 -8.21
C GLN A 148 8.85 -5.36 -7.09
N VAL A 149 7.72 -6.06 -7.03
CA VAL A 149 7.41 -7.06 -6.01
C VAL A 149 7.11 -8.38 -6.68
N SER A 150 7.77 -9.44 -6.21
CA SER A 150 7.47 -10.83 -6.58
C SER A 150 6.81 -11.51 -5.39
N PHE A 151 5.78 -12.30 -5.65
CA PHE A 151 5.09 -13.09 -4.63
C PHE A 151 5.51 -14.55 -4.77
N GLU A 152 5.86 -15.21 -3.67
CA GLU A 152 6.31 -16.62 -3.71
C GLU A 152 5.24 -17.55 -4.32
N ALA A 153 3.97 -17.24 -4.09
CA ALA A 153 2.83 -17.97 -4.63
C ALA A 153 2.53 -17.65 -6.11
N LEU A 154 3.10 -16.58 -6.68
CA LEU A 154 3.05 -16.26 -8.11
C LEU A 154 4.45 -15.88 -8.61
N PRO A 155 5.38 -16.84 -8.71
CA PRO A 155 6.78 -16.53 -9.07
C PRO A 155 6.92 -15.96 -10.49
N ASP A 156 5.97 -16.28 -11.37
CA ASP A 156 5.95 -15.83 -12.77
C ASP A 156 5.28 -14.45 -12.96
N VAL A 157 4.68 -13.88 -11.91
CA VAL A 157 4.00 -12.58 -11.97
C VAL A 157 4.70 -11.61 -11.02
N THR A 158 5.21 -10.51 -11.57
CA THR A 158 5.81 -9.43 -10.80
C THR A 158 4.92 -8.20 -10.85
N LEU A 159 4.66 -7.59 -9.70
CA LEU A 159 3.98 -6.32 -9.61
C LEU A 159 4.99 -5.19 -9.84
N GLY A 160 4.92 -4.53 -11.00
CA GLY A 160 5.72 -3.35 -11.31
C GLY A 160 5.01 -2.09 -10.82
N GLN A 161 5.64 -1.36 -9.91
CA GLN A 161 5.10 -0.13 -9.31
C GLN A 161 6.12 1.01 -9.28
N ARG A 162 7.13 1.00 -10.17
CA ARG A 162 8.24 1.99 -10.15
C ARG A 162 7.76 3.44 -10.14
N HIS A 163 6.86 3.80 -11.05
CA HIS A 163 6.32 5.16 -11.13
C HIS A 163 5.46 5.52 -9.92
N ASP A 164 4.68 4.57 -9.41
CA ASP A 164 3.88 4.77 -8.20
C ASP A 164 4.77 4.99 -6.98
N VAL A 165 5.91 4.29 -6.89
CA VAL A 165 6.90 4.47 -5.82
C VAL A 165 7.59 5.84 -5.89
N GLU A 166 7.96 6.28 -7.09
CA GLU A 166 8.53 7.63 -7.30
C GLU A 166 7.54 8.71 -6.85
N ASP A 167 6.30 8.67 -7.35
CA ASP A 167 5.25 9.63 -6.96
C ASP A 167 4.90 9.55 -5.48
N PHE A 168 4.97 8.36 -4.88
CA PHE A 168 4.73 8.17 -3.46
C PHE A 168 5.78 8.85 -2.60
N TYR A 169 7.07 8.71 -2.91
CA TYR A 169 8.11 9.39 -2.13
C TYR A 169 8.04 10.91 -2.30
N ASP A 170 7.71 11.40 -3.51
CA ASP A 170 7.41 12.83 -3.71
C ASP A 170 6.23 13.29 -2.84
N PHE A 171 5.22 12.44 -2.66
CA PHE A 171 4.11 12.71 -1.74
C PHE A 171 4.56 12.68 -0.27
N VAL A 172 5.39 11.73 0.12
CA VAL A 172 5.89 11.59 1.50
C VAL A 172 6.71 12.80 1.90
N ASP A 173 7.63 13.26 1.04
CA ASP A 173 8.41 14.48 1.27
C ASP A 173 7.48 15.68 1.46
N PHE A 174 6.51 15.85 0.56
CA PHE A 174 5.51 16.91 0.69
C PHE A 174 4.66 16.80 1.96
N PHE A 175 4.37 15.58 2.42
CA PHE A 175 3.62 15.33 3.65
C PHE A 175 4.45 15.74 4.89
N MET A 176 5.73 15.37 4.92
CA MET A 176 6.66 15.71 6.00
C MET A 176 6.87 17.23 6.09
N ASP A 177 7.10 17.90 4.97
CA ASP A 177 7.22 19.36 4.91
C ASP A 177 6.01 20.03 5.58
N ARG A 178 4.79 19.55 5.26
CA ARG A 178 3.55 20.10 5.85
C ARG A 178 3.39 19.80 7.33
N LEU A 179 3.86 18.64 7.78
CA LEU A 179 3.87 18.28 9.19
C LEU A 179 4.81 19.22 9.99
N GLU A 180 5.98 19.51 9.44
CA GLU A 180 6.96 20.43 10.04
C GLU A 180 6.43 21.88 10.08
N GLU A 181 5.77 22.35 9.02
CA GLU A 181 5.12 23.67 8.99
C GLU A 181 4.06 23.83 10.09
N MET A 182 3.35 22.75 10.45
CA MET A 182 2.33 22.77 11.50
C MET A 182 2.92 22.68 12.91
N ASN A 183 4.15 22.20 13.06
CA ASN A 183 4.79 21.97 14.34
C ASN A 183 6.18 22.64 14.39
N PRO A 184 6.27 23.98 14.25
CA PRO A 184 7.54 24.69 14.28
C PRO A 184 8.18 24.52 15.67
N VAL A 185 9.41 24.00 15.68
CA VAL A 185 10.25 23.81 16.87
C VAL A 185 10.50 25.13 17.59
#